data_AF-A0AAW0ZXW0-F1
#
_entry.id   AF-A0AAW0ZXW0-F1
#
_cell.length_a   1.000
_cell.length_b   1.000
_cell.length_c   1.000
_cell.angle_alpha   90.00
_cell.angle_beta   90.00
_cell.angle_gamma   90.00
#
_symmetry.space_group_name_H-M   'P 1'
#
loop_
_entity.id
_entity.type
_entity.pdbx_description
1 polymer ?
#
loop_
_entity_poly.entity_id
_entity_poly.type
_entity_poly.pdbx_seq_one_letter_code
_entity_poly.pdbx_strand_id
1 'polypeptide(L)'
;MNILVRNVVSATRSYFTRSIEASKPQLTRLCANPGTQGNVLSTTNSYIGNLIQGFMQMRLGSSLQRLHRFGPFKRERKNKNPLGFGVPFAKGVVLKTVIRKPKKPNSANRKCVIVRLSSGKEMVAFIPGEGHNLQEHNVVLCRPGKIKDTPGVKIRCVRGKYDLPHVVKKTD
;
A
#
# COMPACT_ATOMS: atom_id res chain seq x y z
N MET A 1 1.18 -19.81 -3.33
CA MET A 1 -0.23 -19.56 -2.91
C MET A 1 -1.31 -20.14 -3.84
N ASN A 2 -0.97 -20.84 -4.95
CA ASN A 2 -1.96 -21.27 -5.95
C ASN A 2 -2.18 -22.80 -6.05
N ILE A 3 -1.52 -23.63 -5.22
CA ILE A 3 -1.67 -25.10 -5.25
C ILE A 3 -2.74 -25.56 -4.25
N LEU A 4 -2.72 -25.03 -3.02
CA LEU A 4 -3.73 -25.32 -2.00
C LEU A 4 -5.16 -24.90 -2.42
N VAL A 5 -5.29 -23.75 -3.10
CA VAL A 5 -6.60 -23.26 -3.55
C VAL A 5 -7.20 -24.15 -4.65
N ARG A 6 -6.37 -24.70 -5.54
CA ARG A 6 -6.82 -25.65 -6.59
C ARG A 6 -7.24 -26.99 -5.99
N ASN A 7 -6.54 -27.46 -4.96
CA ASN A 7 -6.86 -28.71 -4.28
C ASN A 7 -8.16 -28.64 -3.47
N VAL A 8 -8.42 -27.50 -2.80
CA VAL A 8 -9.68 -27.28 -2.08
C VAL A 8 -10.87 -27.21 -3.03
N VAL A 9 -10.72 -26.52 -4.18
CA VAL A 9 -11.78 -26.43 -5.20
C VAL A 9 -12.06 -27.79 -5.85
N SER A 10 -11.01 -28.58 -6.13
CA SER A 10 -11.13 -29.95 -6.64
C SER A 10 -11.86 -30.88 -5.65
N ALA A 11 -11.50 -30.81 -4.37
CA ALA A 11 -12.17 -31.58 -3.31
C ALA A 11 -13.64 -31.16 -3.16
N THR A 12 -13.95 -29.87 -3.11
CA THR A 12 -15.36 -29.43 -3.02
C THR A 12 -16.19 -29.86 -4.23
N ARG A 13 -15.56 -29.98 -5.41
CA ARG A 13 -16.24 -30.45 -6.64
C ARG A 13 -16.55 -31.95 -6.59
N SER A 14 -15.67 -32.78 -6.03
CA SER A 14 -15.89 -34.23 -5.91
C SER A 14 -16.88 -34.59 -4.79
N TYR A 15 -16.89 -33.81 -3.69
CA TYR A 15 -17.89 -33.98 -2.62
C TYR A 15 -19.30 -33.60 -3.08
N PHE A 16 -19.45 -32.57 -3.91
CA PHE A 16 -20.75 -32.15 -4.42
C PHE A 16 -21.34 -33.14 -5.43
N THR A 17 -20.52 -33.73 -6.31
CA THR A 17 -20.98 -34.74 -7.27
C THR A 17 -21.38 -36.05 -6.60
N ARG A 18 -20.67 -36.47 -5.54
CA ARG A 18 -21.05 -37.63 -4.72
C ARG A 18 -22.38 -37.43 -3.98
N SER A 19 -22.67 -36.20 -3.54
CA SER A 19 -23.93 -35.89 -2.86
C SER A 19 -25.14 -35.90 -3.81
N ILE A 20 -24.94 -35.70 -5.11
CA ILE A 20 -25.99 -35.74 -6.13
C ILE A 20 -26.26 -37.18 -6.60
N GLU A 21 -25.25 -38.05 -6.61
CA GLU A 21 -25.45 -39.48 -6.88
C GLU A 21 -26.17 -40.21 -5.74
N ALA A 22 -25.94 -39.81 -4.49
CA ALA A 22 -26.60 -40.39 -3.32
C ALA A 22 -28.10 -40.05 -3.19
N SER A 23 -28.59 -38.97 -3.84
CA SER A 23 -29.99 -38.53 -3.76
C SER A 23 -30.90 -39.08 -4.87
N LYS A 24 -30.38 -39.94 -5.76
CA LYS A 24 -31.13 -40.50 -6.90
C LYS A 24 -32.39 -41.32 -6.58
N PRO A 25 -32.62 -41.94 -5.39
CA PRO A 25 -33.88 -42.66 -5.17
C PRO A 25 -34.95 -41.84 -4.43
N GLN A 26 -34.70 -40.61 -4.00
CA GLN A 26 -35.70 -39.81 -3.26
C GLN A 26 -36.33 -38.66 -4.04
N LEU A 27 -35.71 -38.23 -5.16
CA LEU A 27 -36.26 -37.14 -5.99
C LEU A 27 -37.43 -37.56 -6.90
N THR A 28 -37.74 -38.86 -7.00
CA THR A 28 -38.87 -39.38 -7.78
C THR A 28 -40.22 -39.32 -7.05
N ARG A 29 -40.30 -38.83 -5.80
CA ARG A 29 -41.56 -38.75 -5.04
C ARG A 29 -42.16 -37.35 -4.85
N LEU A 30 -41.54 -36.28 -5.35
CA LEU A 30 -42.02 -34.91 -5.12
C LEU A 30 -42.52 -34.17 -6.36
N CYS A 31 -42.64 -34.84 -7.51
CA CYS A 31 -43.08 -34.23 -8.76
C CYS A 31 -44.43 -34.79 -9.20
N ALA A 32 -45.48 -34.52 -8.43
CA ALA A 32 -46.87 -34.64 -8.89
C ALA A 32 -47.48 -33.24 -8.93
N ASN A 33 -47.23 -32.50 -10.00
CA ASN A 33 -48.02 -31.34 -10.40
C ASN A 33 -48.09 -31.31 -11.94
N PRO A 34 -49.28 -31.51 -12.55
CA PRO A 34 -49.46 -31.50 -13.99
C PRO A 34 -49.68 -30.05 -14.44
N GLY A 35 -48.62 -29.34 -14.83
CA GLY A 35 -48.81 -27.92 -15.16
C GLY A 35 -47.57 -27.18 -15.63
N THR A 36 -46.78 -27.75 -16.53
CA THR A 36 -45.91 -26.99 -17.46
C THR A 36 -45.31 -27.94 -18.47
N GLN A 37 -45.72 -27.82 -19.74
CA GLN A 37 -45.13 -28.59 -20.82
C GLN A 37 -43.75 -28.03 -21.16
N GLY A 38 -42.72 -28.66 -20.61
CA GLY A 38 -41.32 -28.39 -20.93
C GLY A 38 -40.50 -29.62 -20.55
N ASN A 39 -39.51 -29.95 -21.39
CA ASN A 39 -38.62 -31.09 -21.19
C ASN A 39 -37.99 -31.03 -19.78
N VAL A 40 -38.04 -32.11 -18.99
CA VAL A 40 -37.50 -32.17 -17.61
C VAL A 40 -36.05 -31.67 -17.55
N LEU A 41 -35.30 -31.90 -18.62
CA LEU A 41 -33.93 -31.45 -18.81
C LEU A 41 -33.78 -29.92 -18.88
N SER A 42 -34.75 -29.19 -19.44
CA SER A 42 -34.72 -27.73 -19.53
C SER A 42 -35.05 -27.07 -18.19
N THR A 43 -35.96 -27.67 -17.41
CA THR A 43 -36.28 -27.23 -16.04
C THR A 43 -35.13 -27.48 -15.07
N THR A 44 -34.42 -28.61 -15.20
CA THR A 44 -33.20 -28.85 -14.41
C THR A 44 -32.07 -27.89 -14.79
N ASN A 45 -31.90 -27.59 -16.08
CA ASN A 45 -30.86 -26.68 -16.55
C ASN A 45 -31.12 -25.22 -16.12
N SER A 46 -32.38 -24.78 -16.05
CA SER A 46 -32.72 -23.45 -15.54
C SER A 46 -32.53 -23.35 -14.01
N TYR A 47 -32.87 -24.40 -13.26
CA TYR A 47 -32.60 -24.46 -11.81
C TYR A 47 -31.10 -24.46 -11.49
N ILE A 48 -30.30 -25.22 -12.25
CA ILE A 48 -28.83 -25.23 -12.12
C ILE A 48 -28.24 -23.88 -12.53
N GLY A 49 -28.74 -23.26 -13.61
CA GLY A 49 -28.32 -21.92 -14.04
C GLY A 49 -28.57 -20.86 -12.97
N ASN A 50 -29.74 -20.86 -12.33
CA ASN A 50 -30.08 -19.93 -11.24
C ASN A 50 -29.23 -20.15 -9.97
N LEU A 51 -28.92 -21.41 -9.63
CA LEU A 51 -28.03 -21.74 -8.51
C LEU A 51 -26.58 -21.30 -8.77
N ILE A 52 -26.06 -21.51 -9.97
CA ILE A 52 -24.72 -21.07 -10.38
C ILE A 52 -24.65 -19.54 -10.40
N GLN A 53 -25.68 -18.86 -10.91
CA GLN A 53 -25.74 -17.40 -10.97
C GLN A 53 -25.89 -16.77 -9.56
N GLY A 54 -26.63 -17.41 -8.66
CA GLY A 54 -26.69 -17.05 -7.23
C GLY A 54 -25.37 -17.28 -6.49
N PHE A 55 -24.65 -18.36 -6.80
CA PHE A 55 -23.30 -18.59 -6.26
C PHE A 55 -22.25 -17.63 -6.85
N MET A 56 -22.39 -17.21 -8.11
CA MET A 56 -21.55 -16.18 -8.73
C MET A 56 -21.82 -14.78 -8.16
N GLN A 57 -23.02 -14.53 -7.62
CA GLN A 57 -23.36 -13.30 -6.90
C GLN A 57 -22.87 -13.25 -5.45
N MET A 58 -22.41 -14.38 -4.89
CA MET A 58 -21.69 -14.39 -3.60
C MET A 58 -20.33 -13.71 -3.79
N ARG A 59 -20.34 -12.37 -3.71
CA ARG A 59 -19.14 -11.55 -3.59
C ARG A 59 -18.43 -11.99 -2.31
N LEU A 60 -17.47 -12.91 -2.45
CA LEU A 60 -16.77 -13.61 -1.35
C LEU A 60 -16.18 -12.64 -0.30
N GLY A 61 -16.03 -11.35 -0.61
CA GLY A 61 -15.49 -10.33 0.27
C GLY A 61 -16.48 -9.54 1.13
N SER A 62 -17.80 -9.73 1.00
CA SER A 62 -18.79 -8.83 1.62
C SER A 62 -19.94 -9.53 2.35
N SER A 63 -19.78 -10.77 2.79
CA SER A 63 -20.78 -11.38 3.68
C SER A 63 -20.68 -10.79 5.09
N LEU A 64 -21.83 -10.49 5.70
CA LEU A 64 -21.91 -9.95 7.06
C LEU A 64 -21.21 -10.87 8.07
N GLN A 65 -21.28 -12.19 7.86
CA GLN A 65 -20.60 -13.19 8.68
C GLN A 65 -19.07 -13.13 8.58
N ARG A 66 -18.52 -12.73 7.41
CA ARG A 66 -17.07 -12.52 7.24
C ARG A 66 -16.61 -11.27 7.99
N LEU A 67 -17.40 -10.19 7.95
CA LEU A 67 -17.12 -8.98 8.74
C LEU A 67 -17.26 -9.22 10.25
N HIS A 68 -18.25 -10.02 10.68
CA HIS A 68 -18.41 -10.42 12.08
C HIS A 68 -17.23 -11.25 12.59
N ARG A 69 -16.71 -12.20 11.79
CA ARG A 69 -15.58 -13.06 12.19
C ARG A 69 -14.22 -12.38 12.16
N PHE A 70 -13.95 -11.54 11.15
CA PHE A 70 -12.61 -10.96 10.92
C PHE A 70 -12.50 -9.46 11.23
N GLY A 71 -13.63 -8.81 11.50
CA GLY A 71 -13.69 -7.36 11.69
C GLY A 71 -13.44 -6.55 10.41
N PRO A 72 -13.48 -5.22 10.49
CA PRO A 72 -13.17 -4.34 9.38
C PRO A 72 -11.67 -4.42 9.01
N PHE A 73 -11.37 -4.39 7.71
CA PHE A 73 -9.98 -4.39 7.23
C PHE A 73 -9.25 -3.11 7.66
N LYS A 74 -8.21 -3.27 8.51
CA LYS A 74 -7.33 -2.17 8.92
C LYS A 74 -6.18 -2.02 7.91
N ARG A 75 -6.09 -0.85 7.27
CA ARG A 75 -4.99 -0.54 6.34
C ARG A 75 -3.72 -0.18 7.12
N GLU A 76 -2.66 -0.96 6.93
CA GLU A 76 -1.34 -0.64 7.46
C GLU A 76 -0.74 0.58 6.73
N ARG A 77 -0.26 1.56 7.49
CA ARG A 77 0.40 2.75 6.94
C ARG A 77 1.90 2.53 6.90
N LYS A 78 2.51 2.74 5.74
CA LYS A 78 3.97 2.75 5.62
C LYS A 78 4.57 3.89 6.44
N ASN A 79 5.74 3.63 7.03
CA ASN A 79 6.49 4.67 7.70
C ASN A 79 6.87 5.77 6.70
N LYS A 80 6.49 7.02 7.01
CA LYS A 80 6.80 8.19 6.18
C LYS A 80 8.19 8.76 6.48
N ASN A 81 8.83 8.32 7.57
CA ASN A 81 10.12 8.82 7.99
C ASN A 81 11.25 8.25 7.10
N PRO A 82 11.98 9.10 6.36
CA PRO A 82 13.12 8.66 5.56
C PRO A 82 14.33 8.17 6.38
N LEU A 83 14.46 8.61 7.64
CA LEU A 83 15.63 8.29 8.47
C LEU A 83 15.56 6.86 9.01
N GLY A 84 14.36 6.40 9.39
CA GLY A 84 14.15 5.09 9.99
C GLY A 84 12.88 5.04 10.84
N PHE A 85 12.62 3.90 11.46
CA PHE A 85 11.52 3.78 12.42
C PHE A 85 11.91 4.48 13.73
N GLY A 86 11.07 5.39 14.23
CA GLY A 86 11.30 6.07 15.50
C GLY A 86 12.48 7.06 15.57
N VAL A 87 13.19 7.35 14.47
CA VAL A 87 14.37 8.23 14.47
C VAL A 87 13.98 9.69 14.17
N PRO A 88 13.97 10.61 15.15
CA PRO A 88 13.59 12.01 14.92
C PRO A 88 14.68 12.82 14.21
N PHE A 89 15.96 12.55 14.52
CA PHE A 89 17.10 13.24 13.95
C PHE A 89 18.22 12.26 13.62
N ALA A 90 19.02 12.57 12.61
CA ALA A 90 20.20 11.80 12.25
C ALA A 90 21.38 12.74 12.01
N LYS A 91 22.55 12.38 12.55
CA LYS A 91 23.82 13.04 12.21
C LYS A 91 24.24 12.58 10.81
N GLY A 92 24.85 13.47 10.03
CA GLY A 92 25.40 13.12 8.74
C GLY A 92 26.60 13.98 8.37
N VAL A 93 27.41 13.46 7.45
CA VAL A 93 28.56 14.16 6.87
C VAL A 93 28.18 14.59 5.46
N VAL A 94 28.47 15.84 5.09
CA VAL A 94 28.23 16.36 3.76
C VAL A 94 29.25 15.77 2.79
N LEU A 95 28.76 15.16 1.72
CA LEU A 95 29.58 14.68 0.61
C LEU A 95 29.81 15.78 -0.41
N LYS A 96 28.75 16.49 -0.80
CA LYS A 96 28.83 17.64 -1.72
C LYS A 96 27.62 18.56 -1.63
N THR A 97 27.84 19.85 -1.89
CA THR A 97 26.78 20.85 -2.05
C THR A 97 26.18 20.79 -3.45
N VAL A 98 24.84 20.78 -3.57
CA VAL A 98 24.14 20.68 -4.86
C VAL A 98 22.96 21.63 -4.93
N ILE A 99 22.76 22.24 -6.09
CA ILE A 99 21.58 23.05 -6.37
C ILE A 99 20.54 22.18 -7.09
N ARG A 100 19.31 22.14 -6.58
CA ARG A 100 18.20 21.41 -7.22
C ARG A 100 17.13 22.39 -7.69
N LYS A 101 16.67 22.22 -8.93
CA LYS A 101 15.52 22.96 -9.48
C LYS A 101 14.21 22.37 -8.95
N PRO A 102 13.23 23.20 -8.56
CA PRO A 102 11.90 22.74 -8.18
C PRO A 102 11.10 22.23 -9.38
N LYS A 103 9.99 21.54 -9.11
CA LYS A 103 8.98 21.23 -10.13
C LYS A 103 8.25 22.50 -10.58
N LYS A 104 7.85 22.56 -11.85
CA LYS A 104 6.87 23.53 -12.37
C LYS A 104 5.61 23.47 -11.49
N PRO A 105 4.98 24.58 -11.07
CA PRO A 105 5.02 25.96 -11.59
C PRO A 105 6.16 26.84 -11.04
N ASN A 106 6.88 26.38 -10.01
CA ASN A 106 7.86 27.20 -9.33
C ASN A 106 9.19 27.23 -10.11
N SER A 107 9.89 28.35 -10.07
CA SER A 107 11.24 28.52 -10.61
C SER A 107 12.13 29.10 -9.50
N ALA A 108 13.19 28.38 -9.12
CA ALA A 108 14.17 28.82 -8.13
C ALA A 108 15.37 27.88 -8.10
N ASN A 109 16.42 28.27 -7.40
CA ASN A 109 17.55 27.41 -7.05
C ASN A 109 17.44 27.00 -5.58
N ARG A 110 17.11 25.73 -5.31
CA ARG A 110 17.08 25.22 -3.93
C ARG A 110 18.46 24.73 -3.52
N LYS A 111 19.00 25.33 -2.45
CA LYS A 111 20.28 24.99 -1.84
C LYS A 111 20.14 23.67 -1.07
N CYS A 112 20.77 22.62 -1.57
CA CYS A 112 20.74 21.29 -1.01
C CYS A 112 22.17 20.76 -0.82
N VAL A 113 22.29 19.69 -0.04
CA VAL A 113 23.53 18.94 0.16
C VAL A 113 23.24 17.46 0.05
N ILE A 114 24.19 16.70 -0.49
CA ILE A 114 24.18 15.25 -0.39
C ILE A 114 24.89 14.90 0.91
N VAL A 115 24.20 14.17 1.78
CA VAL A 115 24.69 13.80 3.10
C VAL A 115 24.73 12.29 3.23
N ARG A 116 25.81 11.77 3.81
CA ARG A 116 25.91 10.40 4.28
C ARG A 116 25.51 10.39 5.75
N LEU A 117 24.35 9.81 6.05
CA LEU A 117 23.82 9.71 7.41
C LEU A 117 24.62 8.70 8.23
N SER A 118 24.55 8.78 9.56
CA SER A 118 25.13 7.79 10.48
C SER A 118 24.60 6.37 10.25
N SER A 119 23.39 6.24 9.70
CA SER A 119 22.81 4.96 9.25
C SER A 119 23.51 4.37 8.00
N GLY A 120 24.48 5.07 7.40
CA GLY A 120 25.17 4.68 6.16
C GLY A 120 24.42 5.07 4.88
N LYS A 121 23.17 5.53 4.98
CA LYS A 121 22.35 5.94 3.83
C LYS A 121 22.77 7.30 3.30
N GLU A 122 22.90 7.40 1.99
CA GLU A 122 23.12 8.67 1.29
C GLU A 122 21.78 9.29 0.89
N MET A 123 21.57 10.54 1.27
CA MET A 123 20.33 11.25 1.03
C MET A 123 20.59 12.70 0.66
N VAL A 124 19.65 13.29 -0.08
CA VAL A 124 19.69 14.74 -0.36
C VAL A 124 18.93 15.48 0.74
N ALA A 125 19.63 16.37 1.44
CA ALA A 125 19.07 17.25 2.45
C ALA A 125 18.99 18.70 1.97
N PHE A 126 17.91 19.37 2.33
CA PHE A 126 17.74 20.80 2.06
C PHE A 126 18.23 21.65 3.20
N ILE A 127 18.85 22.77 2.85
CA ILE A 127 19.32 23.75 3.81
C ILE A 127 18.25 24.85 3.95
N PRO A 128 17.63 25.00 5.12
CA PRO A 128 16.65 26.06 5.33
C PRO A 128 17.32 27.43 5.54
N GLY A 129 16.55 28.49 5.25
CA GLY A 129 16.98 29.88 5.39
C GLY A 129 17.83 30.39 4.22
N GLU A 130 18.41 31.56 4.41
CA GLU A 130 19.28 32.23 3.44
C GLU A 130 20.75 32.01 3.78
N GLY A 131 21.61 31.93 2.75
CA GLY A 131 23.06 31.71 2.89
C GLY A 131 23.44 30.37 3.53
N HIS A 132 24.59 29.78 3.20
CA HIS A 132 25.19 28.70 4.02
C HIS A 132 26.68 28.62 3.72
N ASN A 133 27.46 28.13 4.68
CA ASN A 133 28.90 27.91 4.56
C ASN A 133 29.26 26.42 4.70
N LEU A 134 28.38 25.52 4.22
CA LEU A 134 28.68 24.09 4.26
C LEU A 134 29.62 23.73 3.13
N GLN A 135 30.67 22.98 3.49
CA GLN A 135 31.63 22.40 2.57
C GLN A 135 31.55 20.88 2.66
N GLU A 136 32.32 20.19 1.84
CA GLU A 136 32.50 18.74 1.95
C GLU A 136 33.11 18.40 3.31
N HIS A 137 32.79 17.22 3.86
CA HIS A 137 33.19 16.75 5.19
C HIS A 137 32.59 17.48 6.40
N ASN A 138 31.88 18.59 6.19
CA ASN A 138 31.15 19.23 7.28
C ASN A 138 30.07 18.29 7.85
N VAL A 139 29.89 18.37 9.16
CA VAL A 139 28.92 17.60 9.91
C VAL A 139 27.64 18.40 10.08
N VAL A 140 26.50 17.77 9.83
CA VAL A 140 25.17 18.38 9.96
C VAL A 140 24.19 17.48 10.70
N LEU A 141 23.19 18.10 11.33
CA LEU A 141 22.04 17.40 11.90
C LEU A 141 20.89 17.46 10.90
N CYS A 142 20.36 16.31 10.52
CA CYS A 142 19.22 16.20 9.61
C CYS A 142 17.96 15.76 10.36
N ARG A 143 16.81 16.27 9.93
CA ARG A 143 15.47 15.89 10.39
C ARG A 143 14.59 15.48 9.22
N PRO A 144 13.56 14.64 9.44
CA PRO A 144 12.58 14.34 8.41
C PRO A 144 11.78 15.60 8.07
N GLY A 145 11.62 15.87 6.78
CA GLY A 145 10.96 17.08 6.31
C GLY A 145 10.92 17.12 4.79
N LYS A 146 9.85 16.61 4.20
CA LYS A 146 9.67 16.66 2.76
C LYS A 146 9.42 18.10 2.30
N ILE A 147 10.12 18.51 1.25
CA ILE A 147 9.83 19.77 0.55
C ILE A 147 8.81 19.50 -0.55
N LYS A 148 7.81 20.36 -0.64
CA LYS A 148 6.72 20.22 -1.61
C LYS A 148 7.20 20.43 -3.05
N ASP A 149 8.18 21.32 -3.23
CA ASP A 149 8.61 21.80 -4.55
C ASP A 149 9.64 20.90 -5.23
N THR A 150 10.62 20.38 -4.48
CA THR A 150 11.68 19.53 -5.04
C THR A 150 11.37 18.06 -4.78
N PRO A 151 11.03 17.26 -5.81
CA PRO A 151 10.85 15.82 -5.63
C PRO A 151 12.19 15.18 -5.19
N GLY A 152 12.09 14.10 -4.40
CA GLY A 152 13.26 13.38 -3.89
C GLY A 152 13.90 13.95 -2.61
N VAL A 153 13.68 15.23 -2.29
CA VAL A 153 14.22 15.84 -1.06
C VAL A 153 13.26 15.61 0.11
N LYS A 154 13.59 14.61 0.94
CA LYS A 154 12.75 14.14 2.06
C LYS A 154 13.25 14.57 3.44
N ILE A 155 14.47 15.09 3.53
CA ILE A 155 15.11 15.51 4.79
C ILE A 155 15.56 16.97 4.71
N ARG A 156 15.64 17.63 5.87
CA ARG A 156 16.09 19.01 6.03
C ARG A 156 17.21 19.07 7.05
N CYS A 157 18.20 19.92 6.81
CA CYS A 157 19.21 20.22 7.83
C CYS A 157 18.60 21.10 8.93
N VAL A 158 19.10 20.96 10.15
CA VAL A 158 18.77 21.77 11.32
C VAL A 158 19.82 22.87 11.45
N ARG A 159 19.36 24.12 11.56
CA ARG A 159 20.22 25.30 11.77
C ARG A 159 20.62 25.42 13.24
N GLY A 160 21.79 25.98 13.50
CA GLY A 160 22.29 26.22 14.85
C GLY A 160 22.89 24.98 15.51
N LYS A 161 23.31 23.97 14.74
CA LYS A 161 23.91 22.75 15.26
C LYS A 161 25.01 22.20 14.34
N TYR A 162 26.07 21.67 14.95
CA TYR A 162 27.30 21.27 14.25
C TYR A 162 27.81 22.41 13.36
N ASP A 163 28.18 22.13 12.12
CA ASP A 163 28.83 23.10 11.23
C ASP A 163 27.82 23.96 10.46
N LEU A 164 26.53 23.85 10.79
CA LEU A 164 25.47 24.67 10.19
C LEU A 164 25.01 25.76 11.17
N PRO A 165 25.56 27.00 11.08
CA PRO A 165 25.24 28.08 11.99
C PRO A 165 23.82 28.63 11.79
N HIS A 166 23.37 29.45 12.74
CA HIS A 166 22.15 30.25 12.63
C HIS A 166 22.15 31.13 11.38
N VAL A 167 20.97 31.51 10.91
CA VAL A 167 20.85 32.44 9.78
C VAL A 167 21.24 33.84 10.27
N VAL A 168 22.15 34.48 9.55
CA VAL A 168 22.61 35.84 9.85
C VAL A 168 21.51 36.82 9.43
N LYS A 169 21.16 37.77 10.31
CA LYS A 169 20.26 38.88 9.98
C LYS A 169 21.00 39.82 9.04
N LYS A 170 20.33 40.31 8.00
CA LYS A 170 20.86 41.43 7.21
C LYS A 170 20.71 42.68 8.07
N THR A 171 21.81 43.38 8.28
CA THR A 171 21.77 44.75 8.80
C THR A 171 21.66 45.62 7.56
N ASP A 172 20.53 46.29 7.40
CA ASP A 172 20.28 47.24 6.30
C ASP A 172 21.08 48.53 6.50
#